data_AF-A0A9W8UHT9-F1
#
_entry.id   AF-A0A9W8UHT9-F1
#
_cell.length_a   1.000
_cell.length_b   1.000
_cell.length_c   1.000
_cell.angle_alpha   90.00
_cell.angle_beta   90.00
_cell.angle_gamma   90.00
#
_symmetry.space_group_name_H-M   'P 1'
#
loop_
_entity.id
_entity.type
_entity.pdbx_description
1 polymer ?
#
loop_
_entity_poly.entity_id
_entity_poly.type
_entity_poly.pdbx_seq_one_letter_code
_entity_poly.pdbx_strand_id
1 'polypeptide(L)'
;MAERFGDAFTDLDPEQIGPGSAFMDRFEQRKKDFSFSNVIRRVYRIPLFMPDLKHSAKTESYYEKRSSSVLLTFADFKELFNPVVKKIIGLINDQVSPATDQKETPISTIVLVGGFASSPYLRESIQEWCEGNEIRLTTPMSGAWSAVVCGAVLRGLEGSAVREKKCRRHYGYSLGYLYDAGKHSGYDCSKRHVWTSPFDGKSYLSGFIEWQIGKGAKLGKDTEIYSDFSQALSGSMPWTISSTIFSCNLDIAPGTVENPRLETVGHVLYELREEHLASAKKLVRDGKTYYRVALTFNVRLNDDAGHLVYWVMQNGVEIGRADIQMDE
;
A
#
# COMPACT_ATOMS: atom_id res chain seq x y z
N MET A 1 -23.18 13.86 18.37
CA MET A 1 -24.20 14.93 18.33
C MET A 1 -25.56 14.38 17.96
N ALA A 2 -25.70 13.65 16.83
CA ALA A 2 -26.94 12.95 16.49
C ALA A 2 -27.50 12.08 17.64
N GLU A 3 -26.65 11.33 18.36
CA GLU A 3 -27.10 10.55 19.53
C GLU A 3 -27.68 11.42 20.67
N ARG A 4 -27.18 12.65 20.85
CA ARG A 4 -27.59 13.55 21.93
C ARG A 4 -28.85 14.35 21.61
N PHE A 5 -29.02 14.72 20.34
CA PHE A 5 -30.03 15.70 19.92
C PHE A 5 -30.98 15.18 18.83
N GLY A 6 -30.72 14.01 18.25
CA GLY A 6 -31.53 13.39 17.21
C GLY A 6 -31.72 14.32 16.02
N ASP A 7 -32.95 14.31 15.51
CA ASP A 7 -33.40 15.06 14.33
C ASP A 7 -33.16 16.57 14.47
N ALA A 8 -33.26 17.11 15.69
CA ALA A 8 -33.01 18.53 15.94
C ALA A 8 -31.56 18.98 15.63
N PHE A 9 -30.61 18.04 15.53
CA PHE A 9 -29.26 18.30 15.04
C PHE A 9 -29.08 17.86 13.57
N THR A 10 -29.61 16.70 13.17
CA THR A 10 -29.37 16.17 11.82
C THR A 10 -30.14 16.90 10.73
N ASP A 11 -31.24 17.57 11.08
CA ASP A 11 -32.06 18.34 10.14
C ASP A 11 -31.58 19.79 9.97
N LEU A 12 -30.53 20.19 10.69
CA LEU A 12 -29.90 21.51 10.51
C LEU A 12 -29.23 21.62 9.14
N ASP A 13 -29.18 22.85 8.64
CA ASP A 13 -28.52 23.14 7.37
C ASP A 13 -27.03 22.76 7.43
N PRO A 14 -26.48 22.09 6.39
CA PRO A 14 -25.05 21.84 6.27
C PRO A 14 -24.16 23.07 6.50
N GLU A 15 -24.62 24.29 6.21
CA GLU A 15 -23.88 25.53 6.52
C GLU A 15 -23.68 25.77 8.03
N GLN A 16 -24.53 25.18 8.87
CA GLN A 16 -24.49 25.33 10.33
C GLN A 16 -23.67 24.26 11.03
N ILE A 17 -23.58 23.04 10.46
CA ILE A 17 -22.97 21.87 11.11
C ILE A 17 -21.87 21.19 10.28
N GLY A 18 -21.72 21.57 9.01
CA GLY A 18 -20.76 20.99 8.08
C GLY A 18 -19.35 21.59 8.22
N PRO A 19 -18.38 21.07 7.46
CA PRO A 19 -17.03 21.62 7.40
C PRO A 19 -17.03 23.11 7.02
N GLY A 20 -16.29 23.94 7.76
CA GLY A 20 -16.25 25.40 7.56
C GLY A 20 -17.41 26.17 8.20
N SER A 21 -18.36 25.49 8.86
CA SER A 21 -19.36 26.15 9.70
C SER A 21 -18.73 26.71 10.98
N ALA A 22 -19.33 27.77 11.52
CA ALA A 22 -18.88 28.35 12.80
C ALA A 22 -18.91 27.34 13.96
N PHE A 23 -19.83 26.36 13.93
CA PHE A 23 -19.89 25.26 14.88
C PHE A 23 -18.67 24.35 14.75
N MET A 24 -18.38 23.87 13.54
CA MET A 24 -17.26 22.97 13.29
C MET A 24 -15.91 23.64 13.51
N ASP A 25 -15.74 24.90 13.14
CA ASP A 25 -14.49 25.64 13.37
C ASP A 25 -14.18 25.75 14.86
N ARG A 26 -15.18 26.08 15.69
CA ARG A 26 -15.03 26.13 17.15
C ARG A 26 -14.77 24.75 17.76
N PHE A 27 -15.44 23.72 17.24
CA PHE A 27 -15.19 22.34 17.66
C PHE A 27 -13.76 21.92 17.32
N GLU A 28 -13.28 22.22 16.11
CA GLU A 28 -11.93 21.90 15.67
C GLU A 28 -10.85 22.65 16.45
N GLN A 29 -11.07 23.93 16.75
CA GLN A 29 -10.16 24.70 17.60
C GLN A 29 -10.01 24.00 18.96
N ARG A 30 -11.11 23.52 19.54
CA ARG A 30 -11.05 22.82 20.82
C ARG A 30 -10.42 21.44 20.73
N LYS A 31 -10.68 20.72 19.65
CA LYS A 31 -10.05 19.45 19.32
C LYS A 31 -8.52 19.59 19.26
N LYS A 32 -8.01 20.70 18.70
CA LYS A 32 -6.56 20.96 18.59
C LYS A 32 -5.87 21.16 19.95
N ASP A 33 -6.57 21.73 20.93
CA ASP A 33 -6.01 22.03 22.24
C ASP A 33 -6.21 20.91 23.29
N PHE A 34 -6.92 19.83 22.92
CA PHE A 34 -7.28 18.78 23.87
C PHE A 34 -6.04 18.00 24.33
N SER A 35 -5.88 17.85 25.65
CA SER A 35 -4.70 17.33 26.35
C SER A 35 -5.12 16.69 27.68
N PHE A 36 -4.43 15.63 28.11
CA PHE A 36 -4.53 15.09 29.47
C PHE A 36 -3.69 15.86 30.49
N SER A 37 -2.58 16.47 30.06
CA SER A 37 -1.71 17.27 30.95
C SER A 37 -2.33 18.61 31.34
N ASN A 38 -3.11 19.23 30.43
CA ASN A 38 -3.81 20.48 30.69
C ASN A 38 -5.32 20.27 30.76
N VAL A 39 -5.79 19.58 31.81
CA VAL A 39 -7.22 19.28 32.01
C VAL A 39 -7.99 20.56 32.31
N ILE A 40 -8.61 21.12 31.29
CA ILE A 40 -9.55 22.21 31.46
C ILE A 40 -10.87 21.61 31.93
N ARG A 41 -11.14 21.77 33.23
CA ARG A 41 -12.34 21.24 33.89
C ARG A 41 -13.62 21.99 33.53
N ARG A 42 -13.52 23.14 32.84
CA ARG A 42 -14.67 23.94 32.43
C ARG A 42 -15.34 23.33 31.20
N VAL A 43 -16.66 23.19 31.26
CA VAL A 43 -17.49 22.79 30.12
C VAL A 43 -17.35 23.80 28.99
N TYR A 44 -17.08 23.30 27.78
CA TYR A 44 -16.97 24.11 26.59
C TYR A 44 -18.33 24.34 25.96
N ARG A 45 -18.59 25.60 25.62
CA ARG A 45 -19.82 26.04 24.98
C ARG A 45 -19.54 26.31 23.51
N ILE A 46 -20.21 25.57 22.64
CA ILE A 46 -20.16 25.81 21.20
C ILE A 46 -21.56 26.27 20.77
N PRO A 47 -21.73 27.53 20.34
CA PRO A 47 -23.01 28.03 19.87
C PRO A 47 -23.52 27.19 18.69
N LEU A 48 -24.75 26.73 18.83
CA LEU A 48 -25.52 26.05 17.79
C LEU A 48 -27.01 26.22 18.12
N PHE A 49 -27.71 26.99 17.30
CA PHE A 49 -29.15 27.17 17.45
C PHE A 49 -29.89 25.96 16.89
N MET A 50 -30.66 25.27 17.73
CA MET A 50 -31.48 24.11 17.36
C MET A 50 -32.95 24.43 17.68
N PRO A 51 -33.73 24.98 16.73
CA PRO A 51 -35.10 25.45 17.00
C PRO A 51 -36.05 24.32 17.42
N ASP A 52 -35.87 23.13 16.85
CA ASP A 52 -36.75 21.97 17.06
C ASP A 52 -36.32 21.10 18.25
N LEU A 53 -35.30 21.52 19.02
CA LEU A 53 -34.80 20.76 20.15
C LEU A 53 -35.83 20.74 21.30
N LYS A 54 -36.36 19.55 21.58
CA LYS A 54 -37.21 19.30 22.75
C LYS A 54 -36.37 19.26 24.03
N HIS A 55 -36.67 20.14 24.97
CA HIS A 55 -35.97 20.18 26.25
C HIS A 55 -36.47 19.10 27.22
N SER A 56 -35.53 18.37 27.78
CA SER A 56 -35.68 17.37 28.83
C SER A 56 -34.46 17.44 29.77
N ALA A 57 -34.55 16.82 30.94
CA ALA A 57 -33.42 16.73 31.87
C ALA A 57 -32.15 16.14 31.21
N LYS A 58 -32.30 15.20 30.27
CA LYS A 58 -31.19 14.60 29.51
C LYS A 58 -30.58 15.56 28.49
N THR A 59 -31.38 16.35 27.79
CA THR A 59 -30.83 17.31 26.80
C THR A 59 -30.21 18.51 27.48
N GLU A 60 -30.70 18.93 28.65
CA GLU A 60 -30.15 20.04 29.42
C GLU A 60 -28.73 19.78 29.95
N SER A 61 -28.33 18.51 30.12
CA SER A 61 -26.93 18.18 30.46
C SER A 61 -25.96 18.44 29.30
N TYR A 62 -26.46 18.55 28.07
CA TYR A 62 -25.66 18.71 26.86
C TYR A 62 -25.94 20.01 26.09
N TYR A 63 -26.97 20.78 26.48
CA TYR A 63 -27.38 21.98 25.77
C TYR A 63 -27.82 23.10 26.73
N GLU A 64 -27.20 24.26 26.59
CA GLU A 64 -27.54 25.47 27.33
C GLU A 64 -28.49 26.34 26.51
N LYS A 65 -29.78 26.32 26.88
CA LYS A 65 -30.85 27.04 26.17
C LYS A 65 -30.61 28.55 26.10
N ARG A 66 -30.15 29.17 27.20
CA ARG A 66 -29.98 30.63 27.30
C ARG A 66 -29.00 31.19 26.27
N SER A 67 -27.94 30.45 25.95
CA SER A 67 -26.88 30.85 25.03
C SER A 67 -26.95 30.09 23.70
N SER A 68 -27.97 29.23 23.51
CA SER A 68 -28.09 28.31 22.38
C SER A 68 -26.79 27.58 22.10
N SER A 69 -26.21 26.93 23.11
CA SER A 69 -24.88 26.33 23.02
C SER A 69 -24.87 24.86 23.39
N VAL A 70 -24.18 24.06 22.58
CA VAL A 70 -23.80 22.69 22.91
C VAL A 70 -22.71 22.70 23.97
N LEU A 71 -22.86 21.84 24.96
CA LEU A 71 -21.97 21.64 26.08
C LEU A 71 -21.09 20.42 25.83
N LEU A 72 -19.77 20.63 25.79
CA LEU A 72 -18.77 19.57 25.66
C LEU A 72 -17.86 19.54 26.88
N THR A 73 -17.79 18.38 27.51
CA THR A 73 -16.95 18.11 28.67
C THR A 73 -15.61 17.48 28.27
N PHE A 74 -14.67 17.43 29.20
CA PHE A 74 -13.44 16.64 29.03
C PHE A 74 -13.74 15.17 28.73
N ALA A 75 -14.75 14.58 29.38
CA ALA A 75 -15.14 13.19 29.16
C ALA A 75 -15.63 12.98 27.72
N ASP A 76 -16.36 13.95 27.16
CA ASP A 76 -16.84 13.89 25.78
C ASP A 76 -15.68 13.86 24.78
N PHE A 77 -14.71 14.77 24.94
CA PHE A 77 -13.52 14.76 24.08
C PHE A 77 -12.69 13.48 24.27
N LYS A 78 -12.56 12.99 25.50
CA LYS A 78 -11.85 11.72 25.79
C LYS A 78 -12.53 10.55 25.07
N GLU A 79 -13.86 10.47 25.11
CA GLU A 79 -14.64 9.44 24.44
C GLU A 79 -14.49 9.50 22.92
N LEU A 80 -14.43 10.70 22.34
CA LEU A 80 -14.21 10.89 20.91
C LEU A 80 -12.79 10.48 20.44
N PHE A 81 -11.77 10.78 21.24
CA PHE A 81 -10.37 10.52 20.86
C PHE A 81 -9.92 9.10 21.16
N ASN A 82 -10.36 8.51 22.28
CA ASN A 82 -9.88 7.23 22.77
C ASN A 82 -9.91 6.10 21.72
N PRO A 83 -11.00 5.87 20.98
CA PRO A 83 -11.07 4.78 20.02
C PRO A 83 -10.01 4.92 18.92
N VAL A 84 -9.81 6.15 18.42
CA VAL A 84 -8.84 6.46 17.37
C VAL A 84 -7.41 6.27 17.87
N VAL A 85 -7.10 6.83 19.04
CA VAL A 85 -5.75 6.73 19.64
C VAL A 85 -5.40 5.29 20.00
N LYS A 86 -6.33 4.53 20.58
CA LYS A 86 -6.10 3.10 20.86
C LYS A 86 -5.79 2.30 19.60
N LYS A 87 -6.49 2.58 18.49
CA LYS A 87 -6.21 1.94 17.20
C LYS A 87 -4.81 2.30 16.70
N ILE A 88 -4.39 3.57 16.81
CA ILE A 88 -3.05 4.01 16.44
C ILE A 88 -1.99 3.27 17.28
N ILE A 89 -2.15 3.22 18.60
CA ILE A 89 -1.22 2.51 19.49
C ILE A 89 -1.17 1.01 19.15
N GLY A 90 -2.30 0.38 18.84
CA GLY A 90 -2.34 -1.00 18.36
C GLY A 90 -1.49 -1.21 17.11
N LEU A 91 -1.63 -0.34 16.11
CA LEU A 91 -0.83 -0.38 14.88
C LEU A 91 0.67 -0.12 15.12
N ILE A 92 1.02 0.70 16.11
CA ILE A 92 2.42 0.91 16.52
C ILE A 92 2.95 -0.40 17.14
N ASN A 93 2.19 -1.01 18.05
CA ASN A 93 2.57 -2.26 18.70
C ASN A 93 2.77 -3.39 17.68
N ASP A 94 1.86 -3.54 16.71
CA ASP A 94 1.93 -4.56 15.66
C ASP A 94 3.18 -4.41 14.76
N GLN A 95 3.75 -3.20 14.67
CA GLN A 95 4.99 -2.95 13.92
C GLN A 95 6.24 -3.15 14.79
N VAL A 96 6.16 -2.84 16.09
CA VAL A 96 7.30 -2.91 17.01
C VAL A 96 7.57 -4.35 17.45
N SER A 97 6.54 -5.14 17.78
CA SER A 97 6.74 -6.51 18.30
C SER A 97 7.49 -7.44 17.31
N PRO A 98 7.11 -7.53 16.02
CA PRO A 98 7.80 -8.42 15.08
C PRO A 98 9.24 -8.00 14.78
N ALA A 99 9.56 -6.70 14.82
CA ALA A 99 10.91 -6.20 14.61
C ALA A 99 11.87 -6.72 15.69
N THR A 100 11.39 -6.83 16.93
CA THR A 100 12.16 -7.39 18.06
C THR A 100 12.29 -8.91 17.95
N ASP A 101 11.25 -9.61 17.50
CA ASP A 101 11.24 -11.08 17.40
C ASP A 101 12.04 -11.64 16.22
N GLN A 102 12.11 -10.90 15.10
CA GLN A 102 12.79 -11.34 13.87
C GLN A 102 14.32 -11.12 13.88
N LYS A 103 14.92 -10.79 15.03
CA LYS A 103 16.33 -10.34 15.17
C LYS A 103 16.67 -9.15 14.26
N GLU A 104 15.68 -8.35 13.87
CA GLU A 104 15.94 -7.06 13.23
C GLU A 104 16.44 -6.06 14.29
N THR A 105 17.00 -4.93 13.85
CA THR A 105 17.44 -3.90 14.78
C THR A 105 16.23 -3.37 15.57
N PRO A 106 16.25 -3.39 16.91
CA PRO A 106 15.14 -2.90 17.71
C PRO A 106 14.81 -1.44 17.37
N ILE A 107 13.52 -1.14 17.32
CA ILE A 107 13.05 0.24 17.10
C ILE A 107 13.38 1.05 18.35
N SER A 108 14.26 2.05 18.20
CA SER A 108 14.70 2.91 19.31
C SER A 108 14.08 4.30 19.29
N THR A 109 13.42 4.69 18.18
CA THR A 109 12.84 6.03 18.03
C THR A 109 11.61 5.99 17.14
N ILE A 110 10.55 6.68 17.58
CA ILE A 110 9.36 7.00 16.79
C ILE A 110 9.39 8.50 16.48
N VAL A 111 9.24 8.83 15.20
CA VAL A 111 9.12 10.23 14.73
C VAL A 111 7.66 10.50 14.38
N LEU A 112 6.99 11.32 15.18
CA LEU A 112 5.58 11.63 15.00
C LEU A 112 5.42 12.83 14.04
N VAL A 113 4.78 12.60 12.90
CA VAL A 113 4.60 13.57 11.79
C VAL A 113 3.14 13.62 11.32
N GLY A 114 2.79 14.64 10.54
CA GLY A 114 1.45 14.88 9.99
C GLY A 114 0.63 15.89 10.80
N GLY A 115 -0.58 16.21 10.33
CA GLY A 115 -1.44 17.20 10.98
C GLY A 115 -1.96 16.75 12.36
N PHE A 116 -2.30 15.47 12.50
CA PHE A 116 -2.84 14.94 13.76
C PHE A 116 -1.75 14.75 14.83
N ALA A 117 -0.49 14.67 14.44
CA ALA A 117 0.67 14.68 15.35
C ALA A 117 0.79 15.97 16.17
N SER A 118 0.16 17.07 15.74
CA SER A 118 0.05 18.30 16.52
C SER A 118 -0.98 18.22 17.65
N SER A 119 -1.76 17.14 17.75
CA SER A 119 -2.69 16.90 18.86
C SER A 119 -1.92 16.58 20.15
N PRO A 120 -2.05 17.40 21.21
CA PRO A 120 -1.42 17.12 22.50
C PRO A 120 -1.84 15.77 23.06
N TYR A 121 -3.15 15.47 23.02
CA TYR A 121 -3.69 14.19 23.49
C TYR A 121 -3.05 12.97 22.80
N LEU A 122 -2.89 13.03 21.46
CA LEU A 122 -2.26 11.94 20.71
C LEU A 122 -0.79 11.80 21.12
N ARG A 123 -0.06 12.92 21.16
CA ARG A 123 1.37 12.93 21.50
C ARG A 123 1.61 12.40 22.91
N GLU A 124 0.83 12.84 23.88
CA GLU A 124 0.89 12.38 25.28
C GLU A 124 0.60 10.87 25.38
N SER A 125 -0.43 10.38 24.68
CA SER A 125 -0.76 8.95 24.68
C SER A 125 0.35 8.07 24.06
N ILE A 126 0.95 8.54 22.95
CA ILE A 126 2.07 7.83 22.31
C ILE A 126 3.32 7.94 23.19
N GLN A 127 3.54 9.07 23.85
CA GLN A 127 4.67 9.28 24.76
C GLN A 127 4.61 8.30 25.93
N GLU A 128 3.46 8.17 26.59
CA GLU A 128 3.23 7.20 27.68
C GLU A 128 3.51 5.76 27.22
N TRP A 129 3.01 5.39 26.04
CA TRP A 129 3.28 4.08 25.45
C TRP A 129 4.79 3.89 25.14
N CYS A 130 5.44 4.89 24.56
CA CYS A 130 6.86 4.86 24.23
C CYS A 130 7.74 4.72 25.48
N GLU A 131 7.43 5.42 26.56
CA GLU A 131 8.13 5.32 27.85
C GLU A 131 8.05 3.90 28.43
N GLY A 132 6.88 3.27 28.35
CA GLY A 132 6.70 1.87 28.75
C GLY A 132 7.45 0.85 27.89
N ASN A 133 7.93 1.24 26.70
CA ASN A 133 8.64 0.38 25.75
C ASN A 133 10.10 0.82 25.51
N GLU A 134 10.62 1.76 26.30
CA GLU A 134 11.99 2.31 26.15
C GLU A 134 12.28 2.91 24.76
N ILE A 135 11.25 3.44 24.09
CA ILE A 135 11.35 4.07 22.76
C ILE A 135 11.37 5.59 22.91
N ARG A 136 12.27 6.26 22.19
CA ARG A 136 12.28 7.74 22.15
C ARG A 136 11.21 8.25 21.19
N LEU A 137 10.27 9.06 21.68
CA LEU A 137 9.36 9.83 20.82
C LEU A 137 9.99 11.18 20.45
N THR A 138 9.93 11.56 19.19
CA THR A 138 10.36 12.87 18.71
C THR A 138 9.45 13.43 17.63
N THR A 139 9.55 14.73 17.37
CA THR A 139 8.84 15.44 16.31
C THR A 139 9.83 16.40 15.65
N PRO A 140 9.83 16.57 14.32
CA PRO A 140 10.73 17.49 13.64
C PRO A 140 10.62 18.92 14.18
N MET A 141 11.75 19.63 14.24
CA MET A 141 11.82 21.00 14.75
C MET A 141 10.95 22.00 13.96
N SER A 142 10.77 21.77 12.65
CA SER A 142 9.90 22.57 11.78
C SER A 142 8.39 22.34 12.02
N GLY A 143 8.04 21.45 12.95
CA GLY A 143 6.68 21.03 13.25
C GLY A 143 6.30 19.73 12.53
N ALA A 144 5.35 19.00 13.12
CA ALA A 144 4.91 17.71 12.60
C ALA A 144 4.21 17.82 11.22
N TRP A 145 3.44 18.90 11.01
CA TRP A 145 2.55 19.06 9.86
C TRP A 145 3.27 19.27 8.52
N SER A 146 4.44 19.91 8.53
CA SER A 146 5.22 20.24 7.32
C SER A 146 6.30 19.20 7.00
N ALA A 147 6.58 18.28 7.93
CA ALA A 147 7.70 17.33 7.83
C ALA A 147 7.73 16.52 6.53
N VAL A 148 6.56 16.07 6.05
CA VAL A 148 6.44 15.31 4.80
C VAL A 148 6.84 16.14 3.59
N VAL A 149 6.35 17.38 3.49
CA VAL A 149 6.66 18.29 2.38
C VAL A 149 8.11 18.72 2.43
N CYS A 150 8.66 19.00 3.61
CA CYS A 150 10.08 19.29 3.78
C CYS A 150 10.95 18.11 3.30
N GLY A 151 10.58 16.87 3.65
CA GLY A 151 11.27 15.68 3.16
C GLY A 151 11.20 15.52 1.65
N ALA A 152 10.05 15.82 1.03
CA ALA A 152 9.88 15.80 -0.43
C ALA A 152 10.75 16.84 -1.13
N VAL A 153 10.84 18.06 -0.58
CA VAL A 153 11.72 19.12 -1.11
C VAL A 153 13.19 18.72 -1.00
N LEU A 154 13.62 18.19 0.15
CA LEU A 154 14.99 17.68 0.33
C LEU A 154 15.29 16.57 -0.67
N ARG A 155 14.37 15.62 -0.88
CA ARG A 155 14.50 14.57 -1.90
C ARG A 155 14.61 15.14 -3.31
N GLY A 156 13.85 16.18 -3.64
CA GLY A 156 13.91 16.81 -4.96
C GLY A 156 15.22 17.57 -5.21
N LEU A 157 15.81 18.16 -4.17
CA LEU A 157 17.06 18.92 -4.25
C LEU A 157 18.31 18.04 -4.18
N GLU A 158 18.32 17.05 -3.29
CA GLU A 158 19.50 16.22 -2.99
C GLU A 158 19.43 14.82 -3.61
N GLY A 159 18.29 14.46 -4.22
CA GLY A 159 18.00 13.13 -4.73
C GLY A 159 17.52 12.15 -3.66
N SER A 160 17.47 10.87 -4.00
CA SER A 160 17.04 9.83 -3.06
C SER A 160 18.13 9.54 -2.02
N ALA A 161 17.88 9.88 -0.75
CA ALA A 161 18.71 9.45 0.38
C ALA A 161 18.50 7.96 0.75
N VAL A 162 17.49 7.31 0.18
CA VAL A 162 17.14 5.91 0.45
C VAL A 162 18.14 5.01 -0.27
N ARG A 163 18.90 4.21 0.49
CA ARG A 163 19.86 3.24 -0.05
C ARG A 163 19.25 1.87 -0.35
N GLU A 164 18.22 1.51 0.40
CA GLU A 164 17.59 0.21 0.35
C GLU A 164 16.10 0.37 0.70
N LYS A 165 15.23 -0.32 -0.03
CA LYS A 165 13.80 -0.43 0.25
C LYS A 165 13.43 -1.87 0.60
N LYS A 166 12.61 -2.04 1.63
CA LYS A 166 11.95 -3.31 1.94
C LYS A 166 10.65 -3.42 1.14
N CYS A 167 10.53 -4.42 0.28
CA CYS A 167 9.34 -4.66 -0.52
C CYS A 167 8.17 -5.09 0.37
N ARG A 168 7.01 -4.46 0.22
CA ARG A 168 5.82 -4.79 1.01
C ARG A 168 4.97 -5.91 0.42
N ARG A 169 5.24 -6.28 -0.83
CA ARG A 169 4.49 -7.26 -1.62
C ARG A 169 5.45 -8.14 -2.40
N HIS A 170 4.98 -9.30 -2.82
CA HIS A 170 5.65 -10.10 -3.84
C HIS A 170 5.40 -9.49 -5.22
N TYR A 171 6.40 -9.53 -6.10
CA TYR A 171 6.27 -9.14 -7.50
C TYR A 171 6.90 -10.18 -8.42
N GLY A 172 6.19 -10.54 -9.48
CA GLY A 172 6.56 -11.65 -10.34
C GLY A 172 5.78 -11.65 -11.65
N TYR A 173 6.05 -12.63 -12.50
CA TYR A 173 5.42 -12.75 -13.81
C TYR A 173 5.02 -14.18 -14.12
N SER A 174 4.05 -14.35 -15.03
CA SER A 174 3.54 -15.69 -15.37
C SER A 174 4.42 -16.41 -16.39
N LEU A 175 4.63 -17.70 -16.16
CA LEU A 175 5.37 -18.63 -17.00
C LEU A 175 4.63 -19.97 -17.17
N GLY A 176 5.16 -20.78 -18.08
CA GLY A 176 4.81 -22.18 -18.26
C GLY A 176 5.83 -23.14 -17.68
N TYR A 177 5.38 -24.17 -16.97
CA TYR A 177 6.24 -25.28 -16.53
C TYR A 177 5.75 -26.62 -17.06
N LEU A 178 6.61 -27.63 -16.95
CA LEU A 178 6.30 -29.00 -17.33
C LEU A 178 5.02 -29.47 -16.63
N TYR A 179 4.08 -29.99 -17.41
CA TYR A 179 2.82 -30.49 -16.90
C TYR A 179 3.00 -31.88 -16.31
N ASP A 180 2.81 -31.98 -15.00
CA ASP A 180 2.67 -33.23 -14.26
C ASP A 180 1.19 -33.45 -13.91
N ALA A 181 0.56 -34.47 -14.50
CA ALA A 181 -0.85 -34.76 -14.31
C ALA A 181 -1.21 -35.16 -12.86
N GLY A 182 -0.27 -35.71 -12.10
CA GLY A 182 -0.50 -36.06 -10.69
C GLY A 182 -0.55 -34.81 -9.81
N LYS A 183 0.40 -33.89 -10.02
CA LYS A 183 0.52 -32.65 -9.22
C LYS A 183 -0.43 -31.54 -9.65
N HIS A 184 -0.79 -31.50 -10.92
CA HIS A 184 -1.59 -30.43 -11.51
C HIS A 184 -3.00 -30.91 -11.89
N SER A 185 -3.48 -32.01 -11.30
CA SER A 185 -4.88 -32.39 -11.43
C SER A 185 -5.76 -31.31 -10.76
N GLY A 186 -6.75 -30.78 -11.48
CA GLY A 186 -7.69 -29.79 -10.93
C GLY A 186 -7.31 -28.31 -11.12
N TYR A 187 -6.41 -27.98 -12.05
CA TYR A 187 -6.26 -26.57 -12.47
C TYR A 187 -7.55 -26.04 -13.11
N ASP A 188 -7.81 -24.74 -12.93
CA ASP A 188 -8.90 -24.00 -13.54
C ASP A 188 -8.62 -23.80 -15.04
N CYS A 189 -9.31 -24.59 -15.86
CA CYS A 189 -9.19 -24.56 -17.32
C CYS A 189 -9.70 -23.25 -17.96
N SER A 190 -10.40 -22.39 -17.21
CA SER A 190 -10.75 -21.04 -17.67
C SER A 190 -9.59 -20.05 -17.57
N LYS A 191 -8.59 -20.33 -16.72
CA LYS A 191 -7.43 -19.45 -16.48
C LYS A 191 -6.12 -20.02 -17.01
N ARG A 192 -6.01 -21.34 -17.10
CA ARG A 192 -4.76 -22.04 -17.44
C ARG A 192 -5.03 -23.08 -18.51
N HIS A 193 -4.01 -23.36 -19.32
CA HIS A 193 -4.12 -24.33 -20.40
C HIS A 193 -2.85 -25.16 -20.54
N VAL A 194 -3.02 -26.38 -21.03
CA VAL A 194 -1.93 -27.29 -21.37
C VAL A 194 -1.61 -27.18 -22.85
N TRP A 195 -0.33 -27.18 -23.20
CA TRP A 195 0.14 -27.31 -24.58
C TRP A 195 1.29 -28.28 -24.67
N THR A 196 1.47 -28.89 -25.84
CA THR A 196 2.63 -29.77 -26.10
C THR A 196 3.68 -29.00 -26.88
N SER A 197 4.91 -28.97 -26.39
CA SER A 197 6.01 -28.31 -27.10
C SER A 197 6.43 -29.16 -28.31
N PRO A 198 6.50 -28.59 -29.52
CA PRO A 198 6.91 -29.34 -30.70
C PRO A 198 8.40 -29.75 -30.66
N PHE A 199 9.20 -29.05 -29.85
CA PHE A 199 10.65 -29.24 -29.71
C PHE A 199 11.06 -30.47 -28.90
N ASP A 200 10.31 -30.81 -27.85
CA ASP A 200 10.64 -31.93 -26.95
C ASP A 200 9.48 -32.92 -26.79
N GLY A 201 8.31 -32.63 -27.37
CA GLY A 201 7.13 -33.46 -27.28
C GLY A 201 6.51 -33.49 -25.88
N LYS A 202 7.00 -32.69 -24.94
CA LYS A 202 6.50 -32.65 -23.57
C LYS A 202 5.34 -31.68 -23.44
N SER A 203 4.44 -32.00 -22.51
CA SER A 203 3.32 -31.12 -22.17
C SER A 203 3.74 -30.12 -21.10
N TYR A 204 3.31 -28.87 -21.27
CA TYR A 204 3.52 -27.75 -20.37
C TYR A 204 2.17 -27.17 -19.97
N LEU A 205 2.08 -26.57 -18.79
CA LEU A 205 0.89 -25.92 -18.25
C LEU A 205 1.19 -24.45 -17.95
N SER A 206 0.28 -23.55 -18.32
CA SER A 206 0.45 -22.10 -18.18
C SER A 206 0.17 -21.63 -16.75
N GLY A 207 0.39 -20.34 -16.48
CA GLY A 207 -0.17 -19.67 -15.30
C GLY A 207 0.52 -20.00 -13.98
N PHE A 208 1.78 -20.43 -14.01
CA PHE A 208 2.62 -20.43 -12.82
C PHE A 208 3.28 -19.06 -12.68
N ILE A 209 3.59 -18.64 -11.45
CA ILE A 209 4.19 -17.34 -11.20
C ILE A 209 5.62 -17.53 -10.71
N GLU A 210 6.55 -16.90 -11.43
CA GLU A 210 7.93 -16.76 -10.98
C GLU A 210 8.04 -15.45 -10.18
N TRP A 211 8.17 -15.58 -8.86
CA TRP A 211 8.29 -14.44 -7.95
C TRP A 211 9.73 -13.97 -7.87
N GLN A 212 10.08 -13.01 -8.71
CA GLN A 212 11.42 -12.42 -8.73
C GLN A 212 11.72 -11.62 -7.45
N ILE A 213 10.71 -10.93 -6.90
CA ILE A 213 10.84 -10.14 -5.67
C ILE A 213 9.88 -10.70 -4.63
N GLY A 214 10.43 -11.10 -3.48
CA GLY A 214 9.65 -11.53 -2.32
C GLY A 214 9.14 -10.37 -1.47
N LYS A 215 7.99 -10.54 -0.79
CA LYS A 215 7.61 -9.68 0.33
C LYS A 215 8.71 -9.72 1.39
N GLY A 216 9.10 -8.55 1.88
CA GLY A 216 10.23 -8.35 2.79
C GLY A 216 11.60 -8.28 2.12
N ALA A 217 11.71 -8.51 0.80
CA ALA A 217 12.98 -8.41 0.10
C ALA A 217 13.53 -6.99 0.15
N LYS A 218 14.85 -6.89 0.32
CA LYS A 218 15.59 -5.64 0.37
C LYS A 218 16.18 -5.34 -1.00
N LEU A 219 15.76 -4.22 -1.59
CA LEU A 219 16.22 -3.76 -2.91
C LEU A 219 17.02 -2.48 -2.73
N GLY A 220 18.28 -2.49 -3.13
CA GLY A 220 19.10 -1.29 -3.24
C GLY A 220 19.29 -0.85 -4.68
N LYS A 221 20.03 0.25 -4.86
CA LYS A 221 20.31 0.86 -6.17
C LYS A 221 20.91 -0.12 -7.20
N ASP A 222 21.75 -1.04 -6.72
CA ASP A 222 22.46 -2.00 -7.57
C ASP A 222 21.75 -3.35 -7.65
N THR A 223 20.52 -3.47 -7.10
CA THR A 223 19.77 -4.71 -7.15
C THR A 223 19.10 -4.89 -8.50
N GLU A 224 19.59 -5.86 -9.26
CA GLU A 224 19.04 -6.30 -10.53
C GLU A 224 18.81 -7.81 -10.48
N ILE A 225 17.58 -8.22 -10.76
CA ILE A 225 17.15 -9.62 -10.68
C ILE A 225 16.74 -10.05 -12.08
N TYR A 226 17.26 -11.20 -12.51
CA TYR A 226 17.04 -11.76 -13.84
C TYR A 226 16.48 -13.17 -13.75
N SER A 227 15.62 -13.50 -14.70
CA SER A 227 15.02 -14.83 -14.84
C SER A 227 15.01 -15.21 -16.32
N ASP A 228 15.70 -16.29 -16.66
CA ASP A 228 15.75 -16.79 -18.03
C ASP A 228 14.48 -17.57 -18.37
N PHE A 229 13.97 -17.34 -19.57
CA PHE A 229 12.82 -18.07 -20.10
C PHE A 229 12.95 -18.24 -21.62
N SER A 230 12.01 -18.97 -22.21
CA SER A 230 11.99 -19.12 -23.67
C SER A 230 10.59 -18.99 -24.22
N GLN A 231 10.47 -18.38 -25.39
CA GLN A 231 9.23 -18.29 -26.14
C GLN A 231 9.22 -19.25 -27.32
N ALA A 232 8.17 -20.06 -27.41
CA ALA A 232 7.92 -20.94 -28.54
C ALA A 232 7.04 -20.21 -29.56
N LEU A 233 7.54 -20.03 -30.78
CA LEU A 233 6.89 -19.27 -31.84
C LEU A 233 6.61 -20.17 -33.05
N SER A 234 5.49 -19.91 -33.71
CA SER A 234 5.14 -20.50 -35.01
C SER A 234 4.16 -19.61 -35.75
N GLY A 235 3.97 -19.83 -37.05
CA GLY A 235 3.03 -19.04 -37.85
C GLY A 235 3.60 -17.70 -38.31
N SER A 236 2.73 -16.69 -38.41
CA SER A 236 3.04 -15.40 -39.03
C SER A 236 3.67 -14.40 -38.06
N MET A 237 4.72 -13.74 -38.54
CA MET A 237 5.52 -12.70 -37.89
C MET A 237 5.01 -11.29 -38.29
N PRO A 238 5.19 -10.23 -37.46
CA PRO A 238 5.82 -10.21 -36.13
C PRO A 238 4.97 -10.87 -35.04
N TRP A 239 5.64 -11.43 -34.03
CA TRP A 239 4.97 -11.94 -32.83
C TRP A 239 4.98 -10.88 -31.74
N THR A 240 3.84 -10.23 -31.52
CA THR A 240 3.63 -9.35 -30.37
C THR A 240 3.27 -10.18 -29.15
N ILE A 241 4.03 -10.02 -28.08
CA ILE A 241 3.91 -10.82 -26.87
C ILE A 241 3.72 -9.90 -25.67
N SER A 242 2.86 -10.33 -24.74
CA SER A 242 2.60 -9.64 -23.48
C SER A 242 2.96 -10.54 -22.30
N SER A 243 3.95 -10.13 -21.52
CA SER A 243 4.26 -10.73 -20.23
C SER A 243 3.53 -9.97 -19.12
N THR A 244 2.60 -10.64 -18.44
CA THR A 244 1.84 -10.02 -17.34
C THR A 244 2.62 -10.06 -16.04
N ILE A 245 2.67 -8.92 -15.35
CA ILE A 245 3.31 -8.74 -14.05
C ILE A 245 2.22 -8.73 -12.97
N PHE A 246 2.46 -9.49 -11.92
CA PHE A 246 1.55 -9.66 -10.79
C PHE A 246 2.16 -9.14 -9.49
N SER A 247 1.29 -8.73 -8.58
CA SER A 247 1.63 -8.48 -7.18
C SER A 247 0.76 -9.31 -6.23
N CYS A 248 1.28 -9.61 -5.04
CA CYS A 248 0.52 -10.27 -3.98
C CYS A 248 0.97 -9.80 -2.58
N ASN A 249 0.02 -9.56 -1.67
CA ASN A 249 0.29 -9.14 -0.29
C ASN A 249 0.18 -10.27 0.75
N LEU A 250 -0.10 -11.50 0.34
CA LEU A 250 -0.05 -12.65 1.25
C LEU A 250 1.37 -12.85 1.78
N ASP A 251 1.52 -13.39 2.99
CA ASP A 251 2.84 -13.69 3.57
C ASP A 251 3.53 -14.86 2.86
N ILE A 252 2.73 -15.77 2.29
CA ILE A 252 3.20 -16.85 1.42
C ILE A 252 2.65 -16.60 0.02
N ALA A 253 3.56 -16.37 -0.93
CA ALA A 253 3.19 -16.09 -2.30
C ALA A 253 2.52 -17.33 -2.96
N PRO A 254 1.39 -17.16 -3.66
CA PRO A 254 0.75 -18.26 -4.37
C PRO A 254 1.58 -18.68 -5.58
N GLY A 255 1.61 -19.97 -5.91
CA GLY A 255 2.38 -20.47 -7.05
C GLY A 255 1.73 -20.27 -8.42
N THR A 256 0.44 -19.89 -8.48
CA THR A 256 -0.34 -19.87 -9.72
C THR A 256 -1.28 -18.66 -9.81
N VAL A 257 -1.68 -18.33 -11.03
CA VAL A 257 -2.57 -17.21 -11.37
C VAL A 257 -4.03 -17.38 -10.92
N GLU A 258 -4.37 -18.52 -10.32
CA GLU A 258 -5.74 -18.85 -9.90
C GLU A 258 -6.12 -18.16 -8.59
N ASN A 259 -5.13 -17.77 -7.79
CA ASN A 259 -5.35 -17.21 -6.47
C ASN A 259 -6.08 -15.85 -6.56
N PRO A 260 -7.22 -15.66 -5.86
CA PRO A 260 -8.02 -14.43 -5.95
C PRO A 260 -7.37 -13.22 -5.29
N ARG A 261 -6.27 -13.39 -4.54
CA ARG A 261 -5.51 -12.30 -3.91
C ARG A 261 -4.41 -11.74 -4.80
N LEU A 262 -4.29 -12.26 -6.02
CA LEU A 262 -3.34 -11.80 -7.01
C LEU A 262 -3.87 -10.57 -7.73
N GLU A 263 -3.01 -9.58 -7.90
CA GLU A 263 -3.34 -8.35 -8.62
C GLU A 263 -2.46 -8.24 -9.86
N THR A 264 -3.05 -7.90 -11.01
CA THR A 264 -2.28 -7.54 -12.20
C THR A 264 -1.84 -6.09 -12.07
N VAL A 265 -0.53 -5.85 -12.10
CA VAL A 265 0.04 -4.50 -11.90
C VAL A 265 0.64 -3.92 -13.18
N GLY A 266 0.78 -4.72 -14.23
CA GLY A 266 1.15 -4.22 -15.55
C GLY A 266 1.56 -5.33 -16.51
N HIS A 267 2.05 -4.91 -17.68
CA HIS A 267 2.47 -5.80 -18.74
C HIS A 267 3.76 -5.28 -19.38
N VAL A 268 4.70 -6.18 -19.66
CA VAL A 268 5.81 -5.88 -20.57
C VAL A 268 5.43 -6.37 -21.96
N LEU A 269 5.29 -5.43 -22.89
CA LEU A 269 5.04 -5.71 -24.30
C LEU A 269 6.37 -5.74 -25.05
N TYR A 270 6.56 -6.74 -25.88
CA TYR A 270 7.73 -6.86 -26.77
C TYR A 270 7.35 -7.59 -28.05
N GLU A 271 8.13 -7.35 -29.11
CA GLU A 271 7.92 -7.97 -30.40
C GLU A 271 9.12 -8.81 -30.81
N LEU A 272 8.86 -10.01 -31.31
CA LEU A 272 9.88 -10.86 -31.92
C LEU A 272 9.74 -10.84 -33.44
N ARG A 273 10.87 -10.59 -34.10
CA ARG A 273 11.05 -10.38 -35.54
C ARG A 273 12.18 -11.25 -36.07
N GLU A 274 12.40 -11.24 -37.38
CA GLU A 274 13.37 -12.09 -38.06
C GLU A 274 14.79 -11.96 -37.49
N GLU A 275 15.22 -10.73 -37.18
CA GLU A 275 16.51 -10.42 -36.55
C GLU A 275 16.70 -11.13 -35.20
N HIS A 276 15.63 -11.41 -34.47
CA HIS A 276 15.66 -12.10 -33.18
C HIS A 276 15.74 -13.63 -33.33
N LEU A 277 15.58 -14.16 -34.55
CA LEU A 277 15.60 -15.60 -34.82
C LEU A 277 17.00 -16.14 -35.09
N ALA A 278 18.00 -15.28 -35.30
CA ALA A 278 19.37 -15.69 -35.65
C ALA A 278 19.99 -16.64 -34.60
N SER A 279 19.72 -16.42 -33.31
CA SER A 279 20.16 -17.30 -32.20
C SER A 279 19.11 -18.33 -31.76
N ALA A 280 17.92 -18.32 -32.38
CA ALA A 280 16.81 -19.16 -31.96
C ALA A 280 17.01 -20.61 -32.42
N LYS A 281 16.56 -21.57 -31.59
CA LYS A 281 16.47 -22.96 -32.03
C LYS A 281 15.33 -23.08 -33.03
N LYS A 282 15.60 -23.67 -34.20
CA LYS A 282 14.60 -23.89 -35.27
C LYS A 282 14.26 -25.38 -35.38
N LEU A 283 12.98 -25.68 -35.55
CA LEU A 283 12.47 -27.02 -35.83
C LEU A 283 11.46 -26.95 -36.97
N VAL A 284 11.53 -27.87 -37.92
CA VAL A 284 10.51 -28.05 -38.97
C VAL A 284 9.81 -29.39 -38.74
N ARG A 285 8.49 -29.36 -38.60
CA ARG A 285 7.66 -30.56 -38.36
C ARG A 285 6.30 -30.38 -39.03
N ASP A 286 5.85 -31.39 -39.78
CA ASP A 286 4.56 -31.41 -40.49
C ASP A 286 4.35 -30.17 -41.38
N GLY A 287 5.40 -29.75 -42.10
CA GLY A 287 5.37 -28.56 -42.96
C GLY A 287 5.34 -27.22 -42.22
N LYS A 288 5.35 -27.22 -40.88
CA LYS A 288 5.38 -26.00 -40.05
C LYS A 288 6.76 -25.77 -39.47
N THR A 289 7.17 -24.50 -39.42
CA THR A 289 8.40 -24.07 -38.77
C THR A 289 8.08 -23.54 -37.38
N TYR A 290 8.87 -23.99 -36.40
CA TYR A 290 8.82 -23.57 -35.00
C TYR A 290 10.15 -22.96 -34.61
N TYR A 291 10.10 -21.91 -33.79
CA TYR A 291 11.26 -21.26 -33.19
C TYR A 291 11.17 -21.31 -31.67
N ARG A 292 12.31 -21.48 -30.99
CA ARG A 292 12.43 -21.31 -29.54
C ARG A 292 13.48 -20.23 -29.30
N VAL A 293 13.01 -19.06 -28.89
CA VAL A 293 13.82 -17.88 -28.62
C VAL A 293 14.13 -17.84 -27.14
N ALA A 294 15.41 -17.76 -26.77
CA ALA A 294 15.83 -17.56 -25.39
C ALA A 294 15.76 -16.07 -25.04
N LEU A 295 15.21 -15.76 -23.87
CA LEU A 295 14.97 -14.41 -23.39
C LEU A 295 15.31 -14.31 -21.91
N THR A 296 15.61 -13.11 -21.45
CA THR A 296 15.82 -12.82 -20.03
C THR A 296 14.83 -11.77 -19.58
N PHE A 297 14.08 -12.06 -18.51
CA PHE A 297 13.13 -11.15 -17.88
C PHE A 297 13.79 -10.52 -16.67
N ASN A 298 13.88 -9.20 -16.64
CA ASN A 298 14.67 -8.47 -15.65
C ASN A 298 13.78 -7.53 -14.84
N VAL A 299 14.17 -7.29 -13.59
CA VAL A 299 13.56 -6.31 -12.72
C VAL A 299 14.61 -5.60 -11.87
N ARG A 300 14.42 -4.30 -11.68
CA ARG A 300 15.18 -3.49 -10.72
C ARG A 300 14.29 -2.42 -10.08
N LEU A 301 14.74 -1.87 -8.97
CA LEU A 301 14.13 -0.68 -8.38
C LEU A 301 14.68 0.58 -9.06
N ASN A 302 13.80 1.49 -9.47
CA ASN A 302 14.20 2.84 -9.87
C ASN A 302 14.08 3.76 -8.65
N ASP A 303 15.22 4.04 -8.02
CA ASP A 303 15.26 4.80 -6.76
C ASP A 303 14.75 6.23 -6.87
N ASP A 304 14.85 6.86 -8.03
CA ASP A 304 14.45 8.27 -8.22
C ASP A 304 12.93 8.42 -8.25
N ALA A 305 12.26 7.48 -8.90
CA ALA A 305 10.80 7.50 -9.06
C ALA A 305 10.06 6.50 -8.17
N GLY A 306 10.78 5.61 -7.48
CA GLY A 306 10.24 4.66 -6.51
C GLY A 306 9.40 3.52 -7.10
N HIS A 307 9.46 3.30 -8.41
CA HIS A 307 8.78 2.21 -9.11
C HIS A 307 9.74 1.05 -9.43
N LEU A 308 9.19 -0.12 -9.72
CA LEU A 308 9.95 -1.23 -10.30
C LEU A 308 10.00 -1.08 -11.81
N VAL A 309 11.18 -1.26 -12.41
CA VAL A 309 11.34 -1.28 -13.86
C VAL A 309 11.51 -2.72 -14.29
N TYR A 310 10.64 -3.19 -15.17
CA TYR A 310 10.70 -4.50 -15.78
C TYR A 310 11.09 -4.39 -17.24
N TRP A 311 11.94 -5.28 -17.74
CA TRP A 311 12.29 -5.32 -19.15
C TRP A 311 12.71 -6.70 -19.64
N VAL A 312 12.54 -6.93 -20.93
CA VAL A 312 12.91 -8.17 -21.61
C VAL A 312 14.13 -7.95 -22.48
N MET A 313 15.10 -8.86 -22.37
CA MET A 313 16.30 -8.87 -23.18
C MET A 313 16.32 -10.08 -24.10
N GLN A 314 16.84 -9.89 -25.32
CA GLN A 314 17.23 -10.94 -26.25
C GLN A 314 18.70 -10.71 -26.60
N ASN A 315 19.56 -11.71 -26.34
CA ASN A 315 21.01 -11.63 -26.59
C ASN A 315 21.68 -10.33 -26.09
N GLY A 316 21.27 -9.79 -24.94
CA GLY A 316 21.84 -8.55 -24.40
C GLY A 316 21.30 -7.26 -25.01
N VAL A 317 20.25 -7.32 -25.84
CA VAL A 317 19.51 -6.16 -26.35
C VAL A 317 18.12 -6.09 -25.70
N GLU A 318 17.73 -4.91 -25.22
CA GLU A 318 16.39 -4.67 -24.69
C GLU A 318 15.35 -4.61 -25.81
N ILE A 319 14.27 -5.39 -25.67
CA ILE A 319 13.20 -5.50 -26.68
C ILE A 319 11.82 -5.13 -26.14
N GLY A 320 11.71 -4.81 -24.85
CA GLY A 320 10.48 -4.32 -24.23
C GLY A 320 10.69 -3.93 -22.78
N ARG A 321 9.91 -2.97 -22.29
CA ARG A 321 10.02 -2.38 -20.96
C ARG A 321 8.65 -1.98 -20.40
N ALA A 322 8.51 -2.00 -19.08
CA ALA A 322 7.39 -1.41 -18.35
C ALA A 322 7.84 -0.87 -16.98
N ASP A 323 7.24 0.23 -16.55
CA ASP A 323 7.41 0.79 -15.21
C ASP A 323 6.18 0.44 -14.36
N ILE A 324 6.41 -0.12 -13.19
CA ILE A 324 5.37 -0.63 -12.28
C ILE A 324 5.44 0.13 -10.96
N GLN A 325 4.42 0.94 -10.71
CA GLN A 325 4.30 1.68 -9.45
C GLN A 325 4.15 0.68 -8.29
N MET A 326 5.00 0.82 -7.28
CA MET A 326 4.84 0.07 -6.04
C MET A 326 3.77 0.74 -5.20
N ASP A 327 2.91 -0.04 -4.56
CA ASP A 327 1.95 0.49 -3.58
C ASP A 327 2.69 1.19 -2.42
N GLU A 328 2.22 2.39 -2.06
CA GLU A 328 2.68 3.16 -0.89
C GLU A 328 2.24 2.61 0.47
#